data_AF-A0A1C4KXC5-F1
#
_entry.id   AF-A0A1C4KXC5-F1
#
_cell.length_a   1.000
_cell.length_b   1.000
_cell.length_c   1.000
_cell.angle_alpha   90.00
_cell.angle_beta   90.00
_cell.angle_gamma   90.00
#
_symmetry.space_group_name_H-M   'P 1'
#
loop_
_entity.id
_entity.type
_entity.pdbx_description
1 polymer ?
#
loop_
_entity_poly.entity_id
_entity_poly.type
_entity_poly.pdbx_seq_one_letter_code
_entity_poly.pdbx_strand_id
1 'polypeptide(L)'
;MATLDHAHWPPVNHLIDELGEPQEILTSLDRLAGATGQDINDVRLAVAELVQCDDAKILRGQESADPERLEPHHRFRLIMDWGHFHDTRIELSLASDEA
;
A
#
# COMPACT_ATOMS: atom_id res chain seq x y z
N MET A 1 -12.51 2.89 17.31
CA MET A 1 -11.37 3.06 16.40
C MET A 1 -10.76 1.69 16.29
N ALA A 2 -11.00 0.99 15.18
CA ALA A 2 -10.53 -0.38 15.02
C ALA A 2 -9.01 -0.32 14.78
N THR A 3 -8.23 -0.83 15.72
CA THR A 3 -6.84 -1.22 15.46
C THR A 3 -6.94 -2.42 14.52
N LEU A 4 -6.91 -2.18 13.21
CA LEU A 4 -6.65 -3.24 12.24
C LEU A 4 -5.26 -3.77 12.59
N ASP A 5 -5.18 -5.07 12.84
CA ASP A 5 -3.91 -5.75 13.07
C ASP A 5 -3.05 -5.56 11.80
N HIS A 6 -2.02 -4.72 11.87
CA HIS A 6 -1.19 -4.29 10.73
C HIS A 6 -0.36 -5.46 10.16
N ALA A 7 -0.43 -6.65 10.78
CA ALA A 7 0.26 -7.87 10.41
C ALA A 7 -0.32 -8.61 9.18
N HIS A 8 -1.36 -8.07 8.54
CA HIS A 8 -1.94 -8.67 7.33
C HIS A 8 -2.19 -7.61 6.25
N TRP A 9 -1.11 -7.20 5.59
CA TRP A 9 -1.17 -6.32 4.43
C TRP A 9 -0.87 -7.10 3.13
N PRO A 10 -1.88 -7.61 2.41
CA PRO A 10 -1.60 -8.44 1.23
C PRO A 10 -0.99 -7.69 0.03
N PRO A 11 -1.35 -6.43 -0.29
CA PRO A 11 -0.70 -5.70 -1.38
C PRO A 11 0.80 -5.50 -1.16
N VAL A 12 1.23 -5.00 -0.01
CA VAL A 12 2.64 -4.84 0.35
C VAL A 12 3.37 -6.17 0.46
N ASN A 13 2.78 -7.22 1.04
CA ASN A 13 3.42 -8.54 1.02
C ASN A 13 3.69 -9.00 -0.42
N HIS A 14 2.73 -8.81 -1.33
CA HIS A 14 2.97 -9.07 -2.75
C HIS A 14 4.10 -8.20 -3.33
N LEU A 15 4.17 -6.91 -2.98
CA LEU A 15 5.27 -6.04 -3.44
C LEU A 15 6.64 -6.50 -2.90
N ILE A 16 6.72 -6.98 -1.66
CA ILE A 16 7.96 -7.45 -1.03
C ILE A 16 8.32 -8.83 -1.57
N ASP A 17 7.45 -9.81 -1.38
CA ASP A 17 7.73 -11.22 -1.59
C ASP A 17 7.82 -11.58 -3.08
N GLU A 18 6.97 -10.99 -3.91
CA GLU A 18 6.87 -11.36 -5.34
C GLU A 18 7.58 -10.36 -6.26
N LEU A 19 7.66 -9.08 -5.87
CA LEU A 19 8.26 -8.03 -6.70
C LEU A 19 9.59 -7.48 -6.16
N GLY A 20 10.02 -7.89 -4.96
CA GLY A 20 11.32 -7.53 -4.40
C GLY A 20 11.46 -6.05 -4.05
N GLU A 21 10.46 -5.47 -3.39
CA GLU A 21 10.42 -4.07 -2.95
C GLU A 21 10.65 -3.07 -4.10
N PRO A 22 9.80 -3.08 -5.14
CA PRO A 22 9.95 -2.16 -6.25
C PRO A 22 9.72 -0.73 -5.77
N GLN A 23 10.63 0.18 -6.13
CA GLN A 23 10.48 1.62 -5.85
C GLN A 23 9.22 2.18 -6.51
N GLU A 24 8.85 1.64 -7.66
CA GLU A 24 7.68 2.07 -8.42
C GLU A 24 7.08 0.90 -9.21
N ILE A 25 5.75 0.84 -9.26
CA ILE A 25 5.01 -0.02 -10.19
C ILE A 25 3.93 0.75 -10.95
N LEU A 26 3.74 0.40 -12.21
CA LEU A 26 2.58 0.83 -13.00
C LEU A 26 1.50 -0.25 -12.91
N THR A 27 0.46 -0.01 -12.13
CA THR A 27 -0.57 -1.00 -11.81
C THR A 27 -1.98 -0.39 -11.85
N SER A 28 -2.98 -1.19 -11.48
CA SER A 28 -4.39 -0.81 -11.30
C SER A 28 -4.97 -1.62 -10.14
N LEU A 29 -6.09 -1.18 -9.56
CA LEU A 29 -6.65 -1.86 -8.37
C LEU A 29 -7.09 -3.29 -8.70
N ASP A 30 -7.64 -3.53 -9.89
CA ASP A 30 -8.03 -4.87 -10.36
C ASP A 30 -6.84 -5.84 -10.44
N ARG A 31 -5.66 -5.36 -10.85
CA ARG A 31 -4.43 -6.14 -10.92
C ARG A 31 -3.88 -6.46 -9.55
N LEU A 32 -3.87 -5.47 -8.66
CA LEU A 32 -3.47 -5.70 -7.27
C LEU A 32 -4.42 -6.69 -6.60
N ALA A 33 -5.73 -6.51 -6.73
CA ALA A 33 -6.75 -7.43 -6.23
C ALA A 33 -6.58 -8.84 -6.79
N GLY A 34 -6.34 -8.98 -8.10
CA GLY A 34 -6.07 -10.27 -8.73
C GLY A 34 -4.77 -10.92 -8.26
N ALA A 35 -3.72 -10.14 -8.03
CA ALA A 35 -2.42 -10.64 -7.56
C ALA A 35 -2.44 -11.07 -6.09
N THR A 36 -3.24 -10.41 -5.26
CA THR A 36 -3.34 -10.69 -3.82
C THR A 36 -4.53 -11.59 -3.46
N GLY A 37 -5.44 -11.85 -4.41
CA GLY A 37 -6.70 -12.56 -4.17
C GLY A 37 -7.71 -11.78 -3.32
N GLN A 38 -7.53 -10.47 -3.16
CA GLN A 38 -8.40 -9.63 -2.33
C GLN A 38 -9.54 -8.95 -3.09
N ASP A 39 -10.53 -8.44 -2.35
CA ASP A 39 -11.53 -7.54 -2.91
C ASP A 39 -10.91 -6.18 -3.30
N ILE A 40 -11.46 -5.58 -4.36
CA ILE A 40 -10.99 -4.28 -4.86
C ILE A 40 -11.12 -3.17 -3.81
N ASN A 41 -12.16 -3.21 -2.95
CA ASN A 41 -12.34 -2.18 -1.93
C ASN A 41 -11.34 -2.33 -0.79
N ASP A 42 -10.99 -3.57 -0.41
CA ASP A 42 -9.95 -3.84 0.58
C ASP A 42 -8.59 -3.36 0.07
N VAL A 43 -8.28 -3.65 -1.19
CA VAL A 43 -7.06 -3.13 -1.84
C VAL A 43 -7.07 -1.60 -1.90
N ARG A 44 -8.21 -0.98 -2.22
CA ARG A 44 -8.32 0.49 -2.24
C ARG A 44 -8.06 1.08 -0.86
N LEU A 45 -8.67 0.50 0.18
CA LEU A 45 -8.49 0.95 1.56
C LEU A 45 -7.03 0.82 1.98
N ALA A 46 -6.39 -0.32 1.70
CA ALA A 46 -4.98 -0.53 1.98
C ALA A 46 -4.13 0.53 1.25
N VAL A 47 -4.31 0.68 -0.06
CA VAL A 47 -3.55 1.68 -0.84
C VAL A 47 -3.78 3.11 -0.31
N ALA A 48 -4.98 3.44 0.17
CA ALA A 48 -5.26 4.72 0.81
C ALA A 48 -4.50 4.90 2.13
N GLU A 49 -4.41 3.85 2.93
CA GLU A 49 -3.67 3.85 4.19
C GLU A 49 -2.16 4.08 3.98
N LEU A 50 -1.52 3.51 2.94
CA LEU A 50 -0.10 3.82 2.66
C LEU A 50 0.10 5.30 2.35
N VAL A 51 -0.81 5.86 1.56
CA VAL A 51 -0.73 7.28 1.20
C VAL A 51 -0.99 8.15 2.42
N GLN A 52 -1.91 7.76 3.29
CA GLN A 52 -2.20 8.48 4.53
C GLN A 52 -1.04 8.44 5.52
N CYS A 53 -0.31 7.33 5.58
CA CYS A 53 0.87 7.14 6.41
C CYS A 53 2.16 7.69 5.78
N ASP A 54 2.09 8.36 4.62
CA ASP A 54 3.24 8.83 3.84
C ASP A 54 4.21 7.71 3.35
N ASP A 55 3.82 6.44 3.48
CA ASP A 55 4.58 5.26 3.02
C ASP A 55 4.54 5.08 1.49
N ALA A 56 3.58 5.72 0.82
CA ALA A 56 3.46 5.67 -0.63
C ALA A 56 2.85 6.92 -1.24
N LYS A 57 3.06 7.07 -2.56
CA LYS A 57 2.41 8.09 -3.39
C LYS A 57 1.77 7.43 -4.60
N ILE A 58 0.63 7.98 -5.01
CA ILE A 58 -0.08 7.56 -6.20
C ILE A 58 -0.05 8.69 -7.21
N LEU A 59 0.45 8.40 -8.41
CA LEU A 59 0.44 9.36 -9.52
C LEU A 59 -0.41 8.86 -10.68
N ARG A 60 -1.16 9.79 -11.29
CA ARG A 60 -1.72 9.62 -12.64
C ARG A 60 -1.06 10.61 -13.58
N GLY A 61 -0.23 10.09 -14.49
CA GLY A 61 0.66 10.92 -15.28
C GLY A 61 1.71 11.58 -14.39
N GLN A 62 1.63 12.91 -14.27
CA GLN A 62 2.53 13.73 -13.44
C GLN A 62 1.84 14.27 -12.17
N GLU A 63 0.55 14.00 -11.98
CA GLU A 63 -0.25 14.56 -10.89
C GLU A 63 -0.51 13.50 -9.81
N SER A 64 -0.50 13.93 -8.54
CA SER A 64 -0.96 13.09 -7.44
C SER A 64 -2.44 12.74 -7.60
N ALA A 65 -2.79 11.49 -7.32
CA ALA A 65 -4.15 11.02 -7.38
C ALA A 65 -4.64 10.57 -6.01
N ASP A 66 -5.91 10.88 -5.75
CA ASP A 66 -6.62 10.46 -4.55
C ASP A 66 -6.94 8.95 -4.61
N PRO A 67 -6.42 8.13 -3.68
CA PRO A 67 -6.66 6.70 -3.64
C PRO A 67 -8.14 6.34 -3.56
N GLU A 68 -8.95 7.11 -2.84
CA GLU A 68 -10.39 6.83 -2.66
C GLU A 68 -11.16 6.97 -3.98
N ARG A 69 -10.63 7.75 -4.92
CA ARG A 69 -11.25 8.05 -6.23
C ARG A 69 -10.72 7.19 -7.36
N LEU A 70 -9.83 6.23 -7.08
CA LEU A 70 -9.29 5.34 -8.10
C LEU A 70 -10.35 4.37 -8.63
N GLU A 71 -10.58 4.45 -9.93
CA GLU A 71 -11.39 3.46 -10.65
C GLU A 71 -10.64 2.14 -10.80
N PRO A 72 -11.32 0.98 -10.69
CA PRO A 72 -10.66 -0.33 -10.58
C PRO A 72 -9.67 -0.66 -11.71
N HIS A 73 -10.02 -0.30 -12.94
CA HIS A 73 -9.32 -0.65 -14.18
C HIS A 73 -8.38 0.45 -14.66
N HIS A 74 -8.39 1.62 -14.01
CA HIS A 74 -7.56 2.75 -14.38
C HIS A 74 -6.17 2.58 -13.80
N ARG A 75 -5.16 2.64 -14.68
CA ARG A 75 -3.76 2.54 -14.25
C ARG A 75 -3.30 3.79 -13.51
N PHE A 76 -2.46 3.56 -12.52
CA PHE A 76 -1.74 4.56 -11.74
C PHE A 76 -0.32 4.06 -11.45
N ARG A 77 0.58 4.99 -11.14
CA ARG A 77 1.91 4.68 -10.62
C ARG A 77 1.79 4.65 -9.10
N LEU A 78 2.14 3.52 -8.50
CA LEU A 78 2.35 3.41 -7.06
C LEU A 78 3.85 3.55 -6.80
N ILE A 79 4.23 4.57 -6.04
CA ILE A 79 5.61 4.85 -5.66
C ILE A 79 5.72 4.60 -4.17
N MET A 80 6.56 3.65 -3.78
CA MET A 80 6.74 3.27 -2.38
C MET A 80 7.92 4.02 -1.77
N ASP A 81 7.76 4.51 -0.55
CA ASP A 81 8.87 4.95 0.30
C ASP A 81 9.22 3.82 1.28
N TRP A 82 9.99 2.84 0.80
CA TRP A 82 10.38 1.68 1.61
C TRP A 82 11.18 2.05 2.86
N GLY A 83 11.94 3.17 2.81
CA GLY A 83 12.66 3.66 3.98
C GLY A 83 11.69 4.07 5.08
N HIS A 84 10.76 4.98 4.75
CA HIS A 84 9.74 5.43 5.70
C HIS A 84 8.87 4.28 6.20
N PHE A 85 8.46 3.38 5.31
CA PHE A 85 7.64 2.23 5.62
C PHE A 85 8.31 1.28 6.62
N HIS A 86 9.60 0.95 6.40
CA HIS A 86 10.34 0.08 7.31
C HIS A 86 10.60 0.76 8.65
N ASP A 87 10.98 2.05 8.64
CA ASP A 87 11.24 2.81 9.87
C ASP A 87 9.98 2.89 10.76
N THR A 88 8.83 3.23 10.17
CA THR A 88 7.55 3.32 10.90
C THR A 88 7.13 1.97 11.49
N ARG A 89 7.38 0.87 10.78
CA ARG A 89 7.03 -0.48 11.28
C ARG A 89 8.02 -1.02 12.31
N ILE A 90 9.29 -0.65 12.24
CA ILE A 90 10.27 -0.96 13.29
C ILE A 90 9.89 -0.25 14.60
N GLU A 91 9.51 1.04 14.52
CA GLU A 91 9.07 1.81 15.69
C GLU A 91 7.82 1.22 16.35
N LEU A 92 6.83 0.77 15.57
CA LEU A 92 5.62 0.14 16.08
C LEU A 92 5.85 -1.25 16.69
N SER A 93 6.77 -2.04 16.14
CA SER A 93 7.16 -3.33 16.71
C SER A 93 7.84 -3.16 18.08
N LEU A 94 8.69 -2.14 18.22
CA LEU A 94 9.36 -1.83 19.49
C LEU A 94 8.39 -1.25 20.53
N ALA A 95 7.41 -0.45 20.10
CA ALA A 95 6.38 0.09 20.99
C ALA A 95 5.38 -0.98 21.49
N SER A 96 5.22 -2.08 20.75
CA SER A 96 4.30 -3.17 21.10
C SER A 96 4.92 -4.20 22.05
N ASP A 97 6.26 -4.25 22.16
CA ASP A 97 6.99 -5.12 23.10
C ASP A 97 7.10 -4.51 24.51
N GLU A 98 6.76 -3.23 24.67
CA GLU A 98 6.80 -2.48 25.94
C GLU A 98 5.38 -2.25 26.53
N ALA A 99 4.46 -3.21 26.36
CA ALA A 99 3.07 -3.13 26.86
C ALA A 99 2.66 -4.32 27.75
#